data_AF-A0A1Q3TNF1-F1
#
_entry.id   AF-A0A1Q3TNF1-F1
#
_cell.length_a   1.000
_cell.length_b   1.000
_cell.length_c   1.000
_cell.angle_alpha   90.00
_cell.angle_beta   90.00
_cell.angle_gamma   90.00
#
_symmetry.space_group_name_H-M   'P 1'
#
loop_
_entity.id
_entity.type
_entity.pdbx_description
1 polymer ?
#
loop_
_entity_poly.entity_id
_entity_poly.type
_entity_poly.pdbx_seq_one_letter_code
_entity_poly.pdbx_strand_id
1 'polypeptide(L)'
;MTEQAIVHKILITQIGQRVSFQVRLPKDARRLIGLEYDARKISGNAYVSFLNAYVNFLFVDEGGEGDPPLFGTQGDPSFRPNPNKLIGRLSLRNSFCEGLFYQGNLVEDNNTEQYEGIALQGYVPKPWMHSTRREEIGINVNPGLIQGFFEDSYGVNSHTELEYELILYFWIEKCSNDN
;
A
#
# COMPACT_ATOMS: atom_id res chain seq x y z
N MET A 1 18.04 6.26 -22.65
CA MET A 1 16.99 6.71 -21.72
C MET A 1 17.19 5.98 -20.40
N THR A 2 17.00 6.66 -19.28
CA THR A 2 17.31 6.10 -17.95
C THR A 2 16.11 6.32 -17.03
N GLU A 3 15.63 5.24 -16.42
CA GLU A 3 14.58 5.30 -15.39
C GLU A 3 15.21 5.63 -14.03
N GLN A 4 14.50 6.39 -13.20
CA GLN A 4 14.90 6.70 -11.84
C GLN A 4 13.66 6.78 -10.95
N ALA A 5 13.75 6.28 -9.70
CA ALA A 5 12.72 6.50 -8.70
C ALA A 5 13.06 7.71 -7.80
N ILE A 6 12.07 8.56 -7.55
CA ILE A 6 12.11 9.59 -6.49
C ILE A 6 11.32 9.06 -5.31
N VAL A 7 11.96 8.94 -4.15
CA VAL A 7 11.33 8.46 -2.92
C VAL A 7 10.81 9.65 -2.11
N HIS A 8 9.54 9.62 -1.75
CA HIS A 8 8.92 10.58 -0.84
C HIS A 8 8.31 9.83 0.35
N LYS A 9 8.56 10.32 1.56
CA LYS A 9 8.13 9.67 2.80
C LYS A 9 7.22 10.62 3.57
N ILE A 10 6.10 10.10 4.04
CA ILE A 10 5.11 10.84 4.80
C ILE A 10 4.89 10.11 6.12
N LEU A 11 5.14 10.79 7.23
CA LEU A 11 4.81 10.27 8.55
C LEU A 11 3.34 10.52 8.85
N ILE A 12 2.61 9.45 9.13
CA ILE A 12 1.22 9.49 9.57
C ILE A 12 1.21 9.14 11.06
N THR A 13 0.82 10.11 11.90
CA THR A 13 0.89 10.01 13.36
C THR A 13 -0.44 9.68 14.00
N GLN A 14 -1.54 9.77 13.24
CA GLN A 14 -2.88 9.47 13.74
C GLN A 14 -3.79 8.97 12.63
N ILE A 15 -4.75 8.12 13.00
CA ILE A 15 -5.78 7.59 12.09
C ILE A 15 -6.66 8.75 11.57
N GLY A 16 -6.94 8.75 10.28
CA GLY A 16 -7.73 9.76 9.58
C GLY A 16 -6.98 11.04 9.21
N GLN A 17 -5.65 11.09 9.40
CA GLN A 17 -4.83 12.24 9.04
C GLN A 17 -4.92 12.57 7.54
N ARG A 18 -5.01 13.85 7.22
CA ARG A 18 -4.95 14.37 5.85
C ARG A 18 -3.66 15.15 5.64
N VAL A 19 -2.92 14.81 4.61
CA VAL A 19 -1.59 15.40 4.35
C VAL A 19 -1.50 15.94 2.94
N SER A 20 -1.16 17.22 2.83
CA SER A 20 -0.73 17.85 1.57
C SER A 20 0.80 17.84 1.50
N PHE A 21 1.35 17.45 0.35
CA PHE A 21 2.80 17.39 0.16
C PHE A 21 3.21 17.81 -1.25
N GLN A 22 4.51 18.01 -1.45
CA GLN A 22 5.08 18.37 -2.74
C GLN A 22 6.33 17.54 -3.02
N VAL A 23 6.48 17.09 -4.26
CA VAL A 23 7.64 16.35 -4.74
C VAL A 23 8.26 17.14 -5.88
N ARG A 24 9.54 17.48 -5.73
CA ARG A 24 10.29 18.20 -6.75
C ARG A 24 10.85 17.23 -7.78
N LEU A 25 10.52 17.48 -9.04
CA LEU A 25 11.07 16.72 -10.15
C LEU A 25 12.45 17.30 -10.55
N PRO A 26 13.43 16.45 -10.86
CA PRO A 26 14.68 16.85 -11.48
C PRO A 26 14.47 17.63 -12.79
N LYS A 27 15.42 18.49 -13.15
CA LYS A 27 15.34 19.30 -14.39
C LYS A 27 15.40 18.47 -15.67
N ASP A 28 16.00 17.29 -15.58
CA ASP A 28 16.17 16.31 -16.64
C ASP A 28 15.07 15.25 -16.63
N ALA A 29 14.04 15.37 -15.78
CA ALA A 29 12.86 14.53 -15.80
C ALA A 29 11.98 14.88 -17.00
N ARG A 30 11.60 13.88 -17.78
CA ARG A 30 10.79 14.01 -18.99
C ARG A 30 9.37 13.49 -18.78
N ARG A 31 9.23 12.33 -18.13
CA ARG A 31 7.94 11.65 -17.94
C ARG A 31 7.87 11.07 -16.54
N LEU A 32 6.68 11.11 -15.95
CA LEU A 32 6.33 10.21 -14.85
C LEU A 32 5.81 8.93 -15.52
N ILE A 33 6.46 7.81 -15.23
CA ILE A 33 6.25 6.50 -15.88
C ILE A 33 5.70 5.45 -14.92
N GLY A 34 5.54 5.80 -13.64
CA GLY A 34 4.96 4.90 -12.67
C GLY A 34 4.85 5.50 -11.28
N LEU A 35 3.95 4.93 -10.50
CA LEU A 35 3.81 5.14 -9.07
C LEU A 35 3.84 3.78 -8.38
N GLU A 36 4.68 3.65 -7.36
CA GLU A 36 4.64 2.54 -6.41
C GLU A 36 4.55 3.11 -4.99
N TYR A 37 4.08 2.30 -4.04
CA TYR A 37 3.96 2.71 -2.66
C TYR A 37 4.12 1.54 -1.69
N ASP A 38 4.42 1.90 -0.45
CA ASP A 38 4.47 0.97 0.69
C ASP A 38 4.05 1.68 1.98
N ALA A 39 3.55 0.93 2.96
CA ALA A 39 3.19 1.44 4.26
C ALA A 39 3.92 0.66 5.35
N ARG A 40 4.81 1.33 6.08
CA ARG A 40 5.59 0.71 7.15
C ARG A 40 5.03 1.13 8.50
N LYS A 41 4.37 0.20 9.20
CA LYS A 41 3.95 0.41 10.60
C LYS A 41 5.14 0.75 11.49
N ILE A 42 4.99 1.78 12.31
CA ILE A 42 5.96 2.22 13.32
C ILE A 42 5.46 1.80 14.71
N SER A 43 4.23 2.18 15.04
CA SER A 43 3.60 1.88 16.34
C SER A 43 2.07 1.75 16.17
N GLY A 44 1.38 1.21 17.16
CA GLY A 44 -0.08 1.22 17.18
C GLY A 44 -0.71 0.08 17.96
N ASN A 45 -1.78 0.39 18.69
CA ASN A 45 -2.57 -0.56 19.46
C ASN A 45 -3.71 -1.10 18.62
N ALA A 46 -3.68 -2.40 18.34
CA ALA A 46 -4.79 -3.08 17.71
C ALA A 46 -6.00 -3.10 18.65
N TYR A 47 -7.22 -3.06 18.11
CA TYR A 47 -8.38 -3.49 18.87
C TYR A 47 -8.12 -4.92 19.34
N VAL A 48 -8.22 -5.14 20.65
CA VAL A 48 -8.26 -6.49 21.19
C VAL A 48 -9.59 -7.08 20.74
N SER A 49 -9.61 -7.77 19.60
CA SER A 49 -10.79 -8.48 19.13
C SER A 49 -11.01 -9.70 20.04
N PHE A 50 -11.56 -9.48 21.23
CA PHE A 50 -11.96 -10.52 22.17
C PHE A 50 -12.90 -11.57 21.51
N LEU A 51 -13.55 -11.22 20.41
CA LEU A 51 -14.43 -12.10 19.64
C LEU A 51 -13.68 -13.15 18.80
N ASN A 52 -12.48 -12.89 18.27
CA ASN A 52 -11.78 -13.92 17.46
C ASN A 52 -11.12 -15.00 18.31
N ALA A 53 -10.80 -14.71 19.58
CA ALA A 53 -10.33 -15.71 20.52
C ALA A 53 -11.49 -16.53 21.11
N TYR A 54 -12.64 -15.92 21.39
CA TYR A 54 -13.79 -16.63 21.96
C TYR A 54 -14.59 -17.44 20.94
N VAL A 55 -14.74 -16.98 19.69
CA VAL A 55 -15.48 -17.73 18.66
C VAL A 55 -14.72 -19.00 18.24
N ASN A 56 -13.39 -19.03 18.33
CA ASN A 56 -12.61 -20.25 18.12
C ASN A 56 -12.63 -21.22 19.32
N PHE A 57 -13.04 -20.77 20.51
CA PHE A 57 -13.06 -21.60 21.73
C PHE A 57 -14.46 -22.11 22.12
N LEU A 58 -15.54 -21.59 21.53
CA LEU A 58 -16.92 -21.98 21.86
C LEU A 58 -17.49 -23.10 20.97
N PHE A 59 -16.75 -23.57 19.97
CA PHE A 59 -17.10 -24.76 19.18
C PHE A 59 -16.15 -25.93 19.51
N VAL A 60 -16.09 -26.30 20.78
CA VAL A 60 -15.70 -27.67 21.16
C VAL A 60 -17.00 -28.45 21.21
N ASP A 61 -17.29 -29.14 20.11
CA ASP A 61 -18.53 -29.89 19.93
C ASP A 61 -18.48 -31.17 20.80
N GLU A 62 -19.31 -31.24 21.84
CA GLU A 62 -19.68 -32.51 22.46
C GLU A 62 -20.81 -33.14 21.61
N GLY A 63 -20.41 -33.74 20.50
CA GLY A 63 -21.19 -34.76 19.77
C GLY A 63 -22.53 -34.30 19.17
N GLY A 64 -22.53 -33.96 17.88
CA GLY A 64 -23.76 -33.93 17.09
C GLY A 64 -23.50 -33.76 15.59
N GLU A 65 -23.82 -34.80 14.82
CA GLU A 65 -23.81 -34.76 13.34
C GLU A 65 -24.71 -33.62 12.82
N GLY A 66 -24.11 -32.53 12.35
CA GLY A 66 -24.84 -31.42 11.72
C GLY A 66 -23.99 -30.16 11.60
N ASP A 67 -23.06 -30.14 10.64
CA ASP A 67 -22.17 -29.01 10.38
C ASP A 67 -22.95 -27.69 10.15
N PRO A 68 -22.74 -26.65 10.97
CA PRO A 68 -23.18 -25.30 10.64
C PRO A 68 -22.22 -24.70 9.60
N PRO A 69 -22.70 -23.87 8.65
CA PRO A 69 -21.84 -23.32 7.60
C PRO A 69 -20.96 -22.22 8.20
N LEU A 70 -19.75 -22.59 8.58
CA LEU A 70 -18.68 -21.67 8.92
C LEU A 70 -18.11 -21.10 7.61
N PHE A 71 -18.15 -19.78 7.46
CA PHE A 71 -17.33 -19.09 6.46
C PHE A 71 -15.87 -19.52 6.68
N GLY A 72 -15.36 -20.40 5.82
CA GLY A 72 -13.97 -20.88 5.85
C GLY A 72 -13.74 -22.39 6.02
N THR A 73 -14.76 -23.25 6.16
CA THR A 73 -14.53 -24.71 6.35
C THR A 73 -14.64 -25.56 5.08
N GLN A 74 -14.88 -24.98 3.91
CA GLN A 74 -14.69 -25.66 2.61
C GLN A 74 -13.46 -25.10 1.89
N GLY A 75 -12.27 -25.48 2.34
CA GLY A 75 -11.01 -25.09 1.70
C GLY A 75 -9.81 -25.77 2.33
N ASP A 76 -8.72 -25.91 1.57
CA ASP A 76 -7.45 -26.41 2.07
C ASP A 76 -7.02 -25.59 3.31
N PRO A 77 -6.83 -26.21 4.50
CA PRO A 77 -6.40 -25.53 5.71
C PRO A 77 -5.08 -24.75 5.58
N SER A 78 -4.30 -25.10 4.56
CA SER A 78 -3.04 -24.48 4.17
C SER A 78 -3.23 -23.15 3.41
N PHE A 79 -4.43 -22.89 2.89
CA PHE A 79 -4.75 -21.68 2.13
C PHE A 79 -5.67 -20.76 2.95
N ARG A 80 -5.06 -19.81 3.67
CA ARG A 80 -5.77 -18.82 4.50
C ARG A 80 -5.60 -17.41 3.92
N PRO A 81 -6.49 -16.95 3.03
CA PRO A 81 -6.41 -15.60 2.48
C PRO A 81 -6.76 -14.56 3.56
N ASN A 82 -5.96 -13.51 3.67
CA ASN A 82 -6.25 -12.35 4.50
C ASN A 82 -6.86 -11.24 3.63
N PRO A 83 -7.90 -10.53 4.10
CA PRO A 83 -8.42 -9.37 3.37
C PRO A 83 -7.35 -8.28 3.31
N ASN A 84 -7.17 -7.71 2.11
CA ASN A 84 -6.32 -6.55 1.89
C ASN A 84 -6.82 -5.34 2.70
N LYS A 85 -5.90 -4.48 3.11
CA LYS A 85 -6.24 -3.32 3.94
C LYS A 85 -6.15 -2.05 3.10
N LEU A 86 -7.18 -1.21 3.17
CA LEU A 86 -7.11 0.13 2.62
C LEU A 86 -6.14 0.96 3.48
N ILE A 87 -5.09 1.50 2.86
CA ILE A 87 -4.18 2.45 3.49
C ILE A 87 -4.80 3.84 3.44
N GLY A 88 -5.32 4.25 2.29
CA GLY A 88 -5.94 5.57 2.14
C GLY A 88 -6.15 5.94 0.69
N ARG A 89 -6.51 7.21 0.45
CA ARG A 89 -6.71 7.76 -0.90
C ARG A 89 -5.61 8.75 -1.24
N LEU A 90 -5.01 8.60 -2.41
CA LEU A 90 -3.98 9.50 -2.93
C LEU A 90 -4.50 10.24 -4.16
N SER A 91 -4.30 11.55 -4.17
CA SER A 91 -4.55 12.42 -5.31
C SER A 91 -3.27 13.15 -5.69
N LEU A 92 -2.88 13.09 -6.96
CA LEU A 92 -1.71 13.80 -7.48
C LEU A 92 -2.11 14.74 -8.61
N ARG A 93 -1.59 15.96 -8.54
CA ARG A 93 -1.80 17.00 -9.54
C ARG A 93 -0.48 17.66 -9.91
N ASN A 94 -0.39 18.14 -11.14
CA ASN A 94 0.70 19.00 -11.56
C ASN A 94 0.23 20.46 -11.45
N SER A 95 1.17 21.39 -11.28
CA SER A 95 0.89 22.82 -11.21
C SER A 95 0.72 23.46 -12.61
N PHE A 96 0.78 22.66 -13.68
CA PHE A 96 0.73 23.11 -15.07
C PHE A 96 -0.57 22.63 -15.76
N CYS A 97 -0.60 22.59 -17.10
CA CYS A 97 -1.79 22.28 -17.91
C CYS A 97 -2.50 20.96 -17.56
N GLU A 98 -1.79 19.97 -17.00
CA GLU A 98 -2.38 18.75 -16.47
C GLU A 98 -2.76 19.00 -15.01
N GLY A 99 -4.06 19.14 -14.73
CA GLY A 99 -4.59 19.30 -13.38
C GLY A 99 -4.41 18.05 -12.52
N LEU A 100 -5.51 17.46 -12.05
CA LEU A 100 -5.48 16.16 -11.36
C LEU A 100 -5.18 15.06 -12.40
N PHE A 101 -4.03 14.40 -12.27
CA PHE A 101 -3.61 13.34 -13.21
C PHE A 101 -3.68 11.94 -12.58
N TYR A 102 -3.77 11.86 -11.26
CA TYR A 102 -3.92 10.61 -10.55
C TYR A 102 -4.88 10.77 -9.37
N GLN A 103 -5.78 9.81 -9.22
CA GLN A 103 -6.59 9.65 -8.02
C GLN A 103 -6.90 8.17 -7.82
N GLY A 104 -6.40 7.60 -6.73
CA GLY A 104 -6.51 6.16 -6.48
C GLY A 104 -6.50 5.80 -5.01
N ASN A 105 -6.95 4.59 -4.72
CA ASN A 105 -6.86 3.99 -3.38
C ASN A 105 -5.54 3.25 -3.25
N LEU A 106 -4.81 3.54 -2.18
CA LEU A 106 -3.61 2.80 -1.80
C LEU A 106 -4.04 1.60 -0.95
N VAL A 107 -3.71 0.41 -1.38
CA VAL A 107 -4.13 -0.85 -0.75
C VAL A 107 -2.90 -1.64 -0.36
N GLU A 108 -2.82 -2.01 0.92
CA GLU A 108 -1.85 -2.97 1.43
C GLU A 108 -2.32 -4.36 1.03
N ASP A 109 -1.47 -5.05 0.27
CA ASP A 109 -1.63 -6.48 0.05
C ASP A 109 -1.30 -7.22 1.35
N ASN A 110 -2.35 -7.59 2.08
CA ASN A 110 -2.24 -8.31 3.34
C ASN A 110 -1.96 -9.81 3.12
N ASN A 111 -1.74 -10.19 1.85
CA ASN A 111 -1.27 -11.49 1.39
C ASN A 111 0.16 -11.43 0.82
N THR A 112 0.87 -10.28 0.87
CA THR A 112 2.35 -10.25 0.74
C THR A 112 2.98 -10.93 1.97
N GLU A 113 2.80 -12.25 1.94
CA GLU A 113 3.25 -13.42 2.67
C GLU A 113 3.38 -13.43 4.20
N GLN A 114 3.10 -14.63 4.71
CA GLN A 114 3.59 -15.07 6.01
C GLN A 114 5.13 -14.98 6.11
N TYR A 115 5.93 -14.86 5.03
CA TYR A 115 7.40 -14.71 5.07
C TYR A 115 8.11 -13.93 3.89
N GLU A 116 7.47 -12.99 3.16
CA GLU A 116 8.07 -12.22 2.02
C GLU A 116 8.47 -10.77 2.35
N GLY A 117 9.41 -10.58 3.26
CA GLY A 117 10.05 -9.28 3.41
C GLY A 117 11.15 -9.06 2.37
N ILE A 118 11.12 -7.93 1.64
CA ILE A 118 12.28 -7.43 0.84
C ILE A 118 13.56 -7.29 1.72
N ALA A 119 13.40 -7.28 3.05
CA ALA A 119 14.48 -7.24 4.04
C ALA A 119 15.15 -8.60 4.32
N LEU A 120 14.61 -9.73 3.83
CA LEU A 120 15.19 -11.07 4.07
C LEU A 120 16.19 -11.43 2.96
N GLN A 121 17.45 -11.62 3.34
CA GLN A 121 18.50 -12.11 2.43
C GLN A 121 18.15 -13.51 1.90
N GLY A 122 18.17 -13.68 0.58
CA GLY A 122 17.98 -14.98 -0.10
C GLY A 122 16.72 -15.10 -0.97
N TYR A 123 15.97 -14.00 -1.13
CA TYR A 123 14.70 -14.04 -1.85
C TYR A 123 14.87 -14.02 -3.39
N VAL A 124 14.20 -14.95 -4.09
CA VAL A 124 14.08 -14.96 -5.56
C VAL A 124 12.63 -14.63 -5.92
N PRO A 125 12.32 -13.36 -6.23
CA PRO A 125 10.96 -12.95 -6.54
C PRO A 125 10.42 -13.69 -7.77
N LYS A 126 9.17 -14.14 -7.71
CA LYS A 126 8.44 -14.74 -8.83
C LYS A 126 7.49 -13.72 -9.45
N PRO A 127 7.18 -13.85 -10.76
CA PRO A 127 6.32 -12.89 -11.46
C PRO A 127 4.93 -12.66 -10.81
N TRP A 128 4.42 -13.65 -10.06
CA TRP A 128 3.15 -13.59 -9.34
C TRP A 128 3.28 -13.12 -7.88
N MET A 129 4.50 -12.99 -7.36
CA MET A 129 4.83 -12.36 -6.06
C MET A 129 4.94 -10.83 -6.19
N HIS A 130 4.92 -10.31 -7.42
CA HIS A 130 4.68 -8.89 -7.62
C HIS A 130 3.22 -8.63 -7.28
N SER A 131 2.99 -8.06 -6.10
CA SER A 131 1.82 -7.21 -5.92
C SER A 131 1.81 -6.21 -7.08
N THR A 132 0.64 -5.97 -7.68
CA THR A 132 0.39 -5.05 -8.81
C THR A 132 0.69 -3.59 -8.42
N ARG A 133 1.88 -3.29 -7.88
CA ARG A 133 2.19 -2.05 -7.16
C ARG A 133 2.63 -0.93 -8.09
N ARG A 134 3.17 -1.23 -9.28
CA ARG A 134 3.49 -0.20 -10.26
C ARG A 134 2.23 0.14 -11.04
N GLU A 135 1.60 1.22 -10.66
CA GLU A 135 0.59 1.83 -11.50
C GLU A 135 1.29 2.57 -12.64
N GLU A 136 1.07 2.11 -13.86
CA GLU A 136 1.62 2.76 -15.05
C GLU A 136 0.93 4.10 -15.26
N ILE A 137 1.66 5.18 -14.98
CA ILE A 137 1.23 6.53 -15.27
C ILE A 137 2.03 6.97 -16.49
N GLY A 138 1.37 7.48 -17.52
CA GLY A 138 2.00 7.78 -18.81
C GLY A 138 2.17 9.26 -19.12
N ILE A 139 2.30 10.13 -18.12
CA ILE A 139 2.18 11.58 -18.30
C ILE A 139 3.52 12.27 -18.61
N ASN A 140 3.47 13.28 -19.48
CA ASN A 140 4.62 14.13 -19.73
C ASN A 140 4.72 15.14 -18.59
N VAL A 141 5.82 15.08 -17.84
CA VAL A 141 6.04 16.03 -16.75
C VAL A 141 7.07 17.05 -17.19
N ASN A 142 6.72 18.33 -17.08
CA ASN A 142 7.75 19.36 -17.13
C ASN A 142 8.52 19.39 -15.80
N PRO A 143 9.79 19.86 -15.81
CA PRO A 143 10.53 20.18 -14.59
C PRO A 143 9.68 21.05 -13.66
N GLY A 144 9.40 20.57 -12.47
CA GLY A 144 8.42 21.24 -11.61
C GLY A 144 8.12 20.52 -10.31
N LEU A 145 6.91 20.75 -9.80
CA LEU A 145 6.41 20.20 -8.55
C LEU A 145 5.16 19.35 -8.82
N ILE A 146 5.20 18.10 -8.37
CA ILE A 146 3.99 17.30 -8.17
C ILE A 146 3.42 17.72 -6.82
N GLN A 147 2.13 18.05 -6.79
CA GLN A 147 1.41 18.30 -5.56
C GLN A 147 0.56 17.07 -5.24
N GLY A 148 0.73 16.54 -4.03
CA GLY A 148 0.01 15.39 -3.56
C GLY A 148 -0.92 15.73 -2.39
N PHE A 149 -2.02 15.02 -2.32
CA PHE A 149 -2.93 15.03 -1.18
C PHE A 149 -3.26 13.58 -0.81
N PHE A 150 -2.99 13.22 0.43
CA PHE A 150 -3.24 11.90 0.98
C PHE A 150 -4.29 11.99 2.10
N GLU A 151 -5.27 11.10 2.04
CA GLU A 151 -6.29 10.91 3.08
C GLU A 151 -6.14 9.52 3.68
N ASP A 152 -5.71 9.47 4.94
CA ASP A 152 -5.53 8.22 5.66
C ASP A 152 -6.87 7.52 5.90
N SER A 153 -6.87 6.21 5.75
CA SER A 153 -7.92 5.31 6.24
C SER A 153 -7.32 4.03 6.80
N TYR A 154 -6.03 4.03 7.09
CA TYR A 154 -5.32 2.84 7.50
C TYR A 154 -5.65 2.53 8.95
N GLY A 155 -6.03 1.28 9.21
CA GLY A 155 -6.26 0.83 10.57
C GLY A 155 -7.59 1.27 11.20
N VAL A 156 -8.44 2.05 10.53
CA VAL A 156 -9.71 2.62 11.08
C VAL A 156 -10.56 1.59 11.84
N ASN A 157 -10.67 0.36 11.33
CA ASN A 157 -11.46 -0.71 11.93
C ASN A 157 -10.65 -1.74 12.73
N SER A 158 -9.35 -1.52 12.91
CA SER A 158 -8.44 -2.52 13.49
C SER A 158 -7.53 -1.97 14.58
N HIS A 159 -7.40 -0.65 14.71
CA HIS A 159 -6.52 -0.01 15.68
C HIS A 159 -7.23 1.17 16.37
N THR A 160 -6.92 1.38 17.65
CA THR A 160 -7.30 2.60 18.37
C THR A 160 -6.30 3.73 18.09
N GLU A 161 -5.04 3.37 17.89
CA GLU A 161 -3.96 4.26 17.46
C GLU A 161 -3.05 3.52 16.49
N LEU A 162 -2.59 4.23 15.45
CA LEU A 162 -1.66 3.70 14.46
C LEU A 162 -0.77 4.83 13.97
N GLU A 163 0.53 4.59 14.04
CA GLU A 163 1.57 5.43 13.45
C GLU A 163 2.32 4.63 12.41
N TYR A 164 2.52 5.21 11.24
CA TYR A 164 3.21 4.54 10.13
C TYR A 164 3.86 5.53 9.18
N GLU A 165 4.83 5.05 8.42
CA GLU A 165 5.45 5.79 7.31
C GLU A 165 4.82 5.33 5.99
N LEU A 166 4.16 6.25 5.28
CA LEU A 166 3.76 6.05 3.90
C LEU A 166 4.94 6.42 2.98
N ILE A 167 5.39 5.47 2.17
CA ILE A 167 6.50 5.63 1.24
C ILE A 167 5.93 5.62 -0.18
N LEU A 168 6.22 6.66 -0.94
CA LEU A 168 5.81 6.81 -2.34
C LEU A 168 7.06 6.81 -3.22
N TYR A 169 7.04 6.00 -4.28
CA TYR A 169 8.09 5.91 -5.30
C TYR A 169 7.53 6.43 -6.62
N PHE A 170 8.01 7.60 -7.02
CA PHE A 170 7.65 8.20 -8.30
C PHE A 170 8.70 7.78 -9.33
N TRP A 171 8.32 6.88 -10.23
CA TRP A 171 9.19 6.43 -11.32
C TRP A 171 9.16 7.45 -12.44
N ILE A 172 10.32 7.97 -12.80
CA ILE A 172 10.50 8.95 -13.87
C ILE A 172 11.42 8.43 -14.96
N GLU A 173 11.13 8.84 -16.19
CA GLU A 173 12.06 8.73 -17.31
C GLU A 173 12.85 10.03 -17.44
N LYS A 174 14.16 9.93 -17.55
CA LYS A 174 15.06 11.08 -17.74
C LYS A 174 15.47 11.23 -19.20
N CYS A 175 15.75 12.47 -19.59
CA CYS A 175 16.40 12.77 -20.88
C CYS A 175 17.72 12.00 -20.99
N SER A 176 18.04 11.50 -22.19
CA SER A 176 19.37 10.94 -22.47
C SER A 176 20.38 12.08 -22.39
N ASN A 177 21.46 11.90 -21.64
CA ASN A 177 22.64 12.74 -21.77
C ASN A 177 23.35 12.29 -23.05
N ASP A 178 22.85 12.72 -24.20
CA ASP A 178 23.58 12.57 -25.45
C ASP A 178 24.77 13.54 -25.39
N ASN A 179 25.95 13.01 -25.05
CA ASN A 179 27.23 13.64 -25.32
C ASN A 179 27.63 13.34 -26.77
#